data_AF-V4AI40-F1
#
_entry.id   AF-V4AI40-F1
#
_cell.length_a   1.000
_cell.length_b   1.000
_cell.length_c   1.000
_cell.angle_alpha   90.00
_cell.angle_beta   90.00
_cell.angle_gamma   90.00
#
_symmetry.space_group_name_H-M   'P 1'
#
loop_
_entity.id
_entity.type
_entity.pdbx_description
1 polymer ?
#
loop_
_entity_poly.entity_id
_entity_poly.type
_entity_poly.pdbx_seq_one_letter_code
_entity_poly.pdbx_strand_id
1 'polypeptide(L)'
;MASGTTTCKLCSEIYKKPKLLPCFHTFCESCLYDYIGKHSTKELFVCPSCSLEILVPNNIADDLQTNHFIEAFIEQHPTQDEDTFESCDICKTATDEGYSCKECEHKICKNCNIVHASMKATKYHKVAKINGPRRAFKLQRTCKDHDEDFRFYCRTCCEGVCVDCKMDYHEDHSCE
;
A
#
# COMPACT_ATOMS: atom_id res chain seq x y z
N MET A 1 8.15 -18.81 5.66
CA MET A 1 7.68 -18.54 4.29
C MET A 1 7.69 -17.03 4.12
N ALA A 2 8.49 -16.50 3.20
CA ALA A 2 8.79 -15.07 3.12
C ALA A 2 7.55 -14.28 2.70
N SER A 3 7.01 -13.46 3.61
CA SER A 3 5.98 -12.46 3.32
C SER A 3 6.59 -11.41 2.38
N GLY A 4 6.42 -11.63 1.07
CA GLY A 4 6.98 -10.79 0.02
C GLY A 4 6.46 -9.36 0.11
N THR A 5 7.31 -8.44 0.56
CA THR A 5 7.06 -7.00 0.45
C THR A 5 7.56 -6.59 -0.94
N THR A 6 6.68 -6.17 -1.84
CA THR A 6 7.04 -5.67 -3.19
C THR A 6 7.67 -4.27 -3.17
N THR A 7 7.89 -3.73 -1.98
CA THR A 7 8.40 -2.39 -1.74
C THR A 7 9.82 -2.40 -1.20
N CYS A 8 10.62 -1.46 -1.69
CA CYS A 8 11.99 -1.25 -1.27
C CYS A 8 12.05 -0.61 0.11
N LYS A 9 12.87 -1.14 1.02
CA LYS A 9 13.02 -0.60 2.39
C LYS A 9 13.74 0.75 2.48
N LEU A 10 14.37 1.22 1.39
CA LEU A 10 15.07 2.51 1.35
C LEU A 10 14.20 3.66 0.87
N CYS A 11 13.40 3.45 -0.19
CA CYS A 11 12.51 4.48 -0.73
C CYS A 11 11.03 4.27 -0.35
N SER A 12 10.67 3.12 0.22
CA SER A 12 9.28 2.70 0.49
C SER A 12 8.39 2.55 -0.75
N GLU A 13 8.93 2.76 -1.95
CA GLU A 13 8.25 2.57 -3.23
C GLU A 13 8.41 1.13 -3.75
N ILE A 14 7.61 0.77 -4.75
CA ILE A 14 7.75 -0.49 -5.51
C ILE A 14 9.18 -0.58 -6.08
N TYR A 15 9.74 -1.79 -6.07
CA TYR A 15 11.10 -2.00 -6.59
C TYR A 15 11.26 -1.56 -8.05
N LYS A 16 12.30 -0.79 -8.32
CA LYS A 16 12.76 -0.41 -9.66
C LYS A 16 14.17 -0.95 -9.85
N LYS A 17 14.36 -1.86 -10.82
CA LYS A 17 15.61 -2.62 -11.03
C LYS A 17 16.14 -3.20 -9.71
N PRO A 18 15.44 -4.17 -9.10
CA PRO A 18 15.80 -4.72 -7.81
C PRO A 18 17.15 -5.45 -7.86
N LYS A 19 18.10 -5.04 -7.03
CA LYS A 19 19.44 -5.63 -6.90
C LYS A 19 19.56 -6.47 -5.63
N LEU A 20 20.08 -7.69 -5.78
CA LEU A 20 20.27 -8.65 -4.70
C LEU A 20 21.66 -8.50 -4.10
N LEU A 21 21.71 -8.25 -2.79
CA LEU A 21 22.96 -8.25 -2.03
C LEU A 21 23.39 -9.70 -1.67
N PRO A 22 24.67 -9.94 -1.31
CA PRO A 22 25.13 -11.26 -0.84
C PRO A 22 24.39 -11.81 0.38
N CYS A 23 23.75 -10.93 1.17
CA CYS A 23 22.88 -11.30 2.29
C CYS A 23 21.43 -11.62 1.88
N PHE A 24 21.14 -11.70 0.59
CA PHE A 24 19.81 -11.92 -0.02
C PHE A 24 18.77 -10.82 0.22
N HIS A 25 19.16 -9.69 0.82
CA HIS A 25 18.28 -8.51 0.86
C HIS A 25 18.30 -7.80 -0.50
N THR A 26 17.14 -7.25 -0.86
CA THR A 26 16.92 -6.62 -2.16
C THR A 26 16.55 -5.15 -2.01
N PHE A 27 17.12 -4.30 -2.85
CA PHE A 27 16.94 -2.85 -2.88
C PHE A 27 16.89 -2.35 -4.33
N CYS A 28 16.31 -1.19 -4.61
CA CYS A 28 16.41 -0.58 -5.94
C CYS A 28 17.86 -0.23 -6.25
N GLU A 29 18.25 -0.38 -7.52
CA GLU A 29 19.59 0.01 -8.02
C GLU A 29 19.96 1.45 -7.60
N SER A 30 19.10 2.43 -7.86
CA SER A 30 19.34 3.83 -7.50
C SER A 30 19.42 4.05 -5.99
N CYS A 31 18.59 3.35 -5.21
CA CYS A 31 18.63 3.46 -3.76
C CYS A 31 19.95 2.92 -3.18
N LEU A 32 20.50 1.85 -3.75
CA LEU A 32 21.82 1.36 -3.36
C LEU A 32 22.93 2.35 -3.73
N TYR A 33 22.88 2.97 -4.92
CA TYR A 33 23.82 4.03 -5.29
C TYR A 33 23.83 5.16 -4.25
N ASP A 34 22.65 5.69 -3.92
CA ASP A 34 22.50 6.79 -2.96
C ASP A 34 22.94 6.39 -1.54
N TYR A 35 22.60 5.17 -1.13
CA TYR A 35 22.92 4.67 0.21
C TYR A 35 24.41 4.43 0.38
N ILE A 36 25.04 3.71 -0.56
CA ILE A 36 26.49 3.43 -0.54
C ILE A 36 27.26 4.74 -0.57
N GLY A 37 26.88 5.69 -1.44
CA GLY A 37 27.53 7.00 -1.52
C GLY A 37 27.52 7.81 -0.22
N LYS A 38 26.58 7.56 0.70
CA LYS A 38 26.45 8.26 1.99
C LYS A 38 26.98 7.47 3.18
N HIS A 39 26.99 6.14 3.10
CA HIS A 39 27.19 5.24 4.25
C HIS A 39 28.31 4.20 4.06
N SER A 40 29.09 4.27 2.98
CA SER A 40 30.27 3.40 2.82
C SER A 40 31.53 3.98 3.45
N THR A 41 32.34 3.11 4.05
CA THR A 41 33.80 3.30 4.11
C THR A 41 34.38 2.86 2.78
N LYS A 42 35.52 3.39 2.34
CA LYS A 42 36.08 3.23 0.97
C LYS A 42 36.00 1.82 0.35
N GLU A 43 35.96 0.76 1.15
CA GLU A 43 35.91 -0.63 0.70
C GLU A 43 34.65 -1.40 1.14
N LEU A 44 33.93 -0.94 2.17
CA LEU A 44 32.82 -1.66 2.80
C LEU A 44 31.62 -0.76 3.09
N PHE A 45 30.41 -1.30 2.90
CA PHE A 45 29.16 -0.72 3.38
C PHE A 45 28.36 -1.73 4.19
N VAL A 46 27.43 -1.25 5.01
CA VAL A 46 26.60 -2.08 5.89
C VAL A 46 25.20 -2.25 5.27
N CYS A 47 24.69 -3.48 5.20
CA CYS A 47 23.34 -3.74 4.73
C CYS A 47 22.30 -3.04 5.64
N PRO A 48 21.37 -2.23 5.09
CA PRO A 48 20.35 -1.54 5.87
C PRO A 48 19.38 -2.45 6.63
N SER A 49 19.23 -3.71 6.21
CA SER A 49 18.22 -4.62 6.76
C SER A 49 18.75 -5.63 7.76
N CYS A 50 20.03 -6.02 7.68
CA CYS A 50 20.61 -7.04 8.55
C CYS A 50 21.97 -6.68 9.15
N SER A 51 22.47 -5.48 8.86
CA SER A 51 23.75 -4.97 9.37
C SER A 51 24.98 -5.80 8.95
N LEU A 52 24.88 -6.63 7.90
CA LEU A 52 26.04 -7.34 7.35
C LEU A 52 26.96 -6.37 6.60
N GLU A 53 28.27 -6.45 6.84
CA GLU A 53 29.29 -5.74 6.07
C GLU A 53 29.50 -6.39 4.69
N ILE A 54 29.47 -5.58 3.65
CA ILE A 54 29.52 -6.01 2.25
C ILE A 54 30.54 -5.14 1.52
N LEU A 55 31.34 -5.76 0.65
CA LEU A 55 32.27 -5.06 -0.24
C LEU A 55 31.51 -4.11 -1.15
N VAL A 56 32.00 -2.87 -1.26
CA VAL A 56 31.43 -1.88 -2.18
C VAL A 56 31.66 -2.39 -3.62
N PRO A 57 30.60 -2.63 -4.41
CA PRO A 57 30.74 -2.99 -5.81
C PRO A 57 31.34 -1.81 -6.60
N ASN A 58 32.13 -2.12 -7.63
CA ASN A 58 32.68 -1.11 -8.54
C ASN A 58 31.55 -0.54 -9.41
N ASN A 59 30.63 -1.42 -9.86
CA ASN A 59 29.43 -1.04 -10.58
C ASN A 59 28.23 -1.84 -10.07
N ILE A 60 27.32 -1.19 -9.33
CA ILE A 60 26.09 -1.81 -8.80
C ILE A 60 25.24 -2.48 -9.91
N ALA A 61 25.23 -1.92 -11.12
CA ALA A 61 24.45 -2.47 -12.22
C ALA A 61 24.99 -3.81 -12.72
N ASP A 62 26.32 -3.97 -12.76
CA ASP A 62 27.01 -5.15 -13.31
C ASP A 62 27.40 -6.17 -12.23
N ASP A 63 27.84 -5.71 -11.06
CA ASP A 63 28.41 -6.53 -9.99
C ASP A 63 27.32 -7.18 -9.09
N LEU A 64 26.10 -6.63 -9.09
CA LEU A 64 24.98 -7.16 -8.32
C LEU A 64 23.91 -7.75 -9.24
N GLN A 65 23.50 -8.98 -8.91
CA GLN A 65 22.47 -9.70 -9.64
C GLN A 65 21.11 -9.01 -9.48
N THR A 66 20.37 -8.91 -10.58
CA THR A 66 18.98 -8.47 -10.54
C THR A 66 18.11 -9.56 -9.93
N ASN A 67 17.22 -9.19 -9.01
CA ASN A 67 16.28 -10.12 -8.42
C ASN A 67 15.06 -10.31 -9.34
N HIS A 68 15.21 -11.20 -10.33
CA HIS A 68 14.16 -11.51 -11.31
C HIS A 68 12.90 -12.12 -10.67
N PHE A 69 12.98 -12.72 -9.49
CA PHE A 69 11.77 -13.18 -8.78
C PHE A 69 10.89 -12.00 -8.38
N ILE A 70 11.48 -10.90 -7.91
CA ILE A 70 10.73 -9.68 -7.56
C ILE A 70 10.21 -8.98 -8.81
N GLU A 71 11.00 -8.89 -9.89
CA GLU A 71 10.52 -8.34 -11.16
C GLU A 71 9.32 -9.12 -11.69
N ALA A 72 9.43 -10.45 -11.79
CA ALA A 72 8.34 -11.30 -12.25
C ALA A 72 7.12 -11.23 -11.32
N PHE A 73 7.33 -11.12 -10.00
CA PHE A 73 6.24 -10.96 -9.04
C PHE A 73 5.52 -9.61 -9.22
N ILE A 74 6.25 -8.53 -9.46
CA ILE A 74 5.66 -7.20 -9.74
C ILE A 74 4.94 -7.20 -11.09
N GLU A 75 5.45 -7.91 -12.10
CA GLU A 75 4.79 -8.02 -13.42
C GLU A 75 3.51 -8.87 -13.38
N GLN A 76 3.50 -9.95 -12.60
CA GLN A 76 2.34 -10.84 -12.44
C GLN A 76 1.31 -10.29 -11.46
N HIS A 77 1.77 -9.52 -10.49
CA HIS A 77 0.97 -8.79 -9.52
C HIS A 77 1.35 -7.32 -9.60
N PRO A 78 1.00 -6.62 -10.70
CA PRO A 78 1.18 -5.18 -10.73
C PRO A 78 0.41 -4.67 -9.52
N THR A 79 1.15 -4.09 -8.57
CA THR A 79 0.57 -3.19 -7.59
C THR A 79 -0.11 -2.16 -8.45
N GLN A 80 -1.42 -2.33 -8.66
CA GLN A 80 -2.25 -1.25 -9.13
C GLN A 80 -1.86 -0.12 -8.19
N ASP A 81 -1.21 0.93 -8.70
CA ASP A 81 -1.28 2.25 -8.08
C ASP A 81 -2.66 2.30 -7.48
N GLU A 82 -2.77 2.36 -6.15
CA GLU A 82 -4.06 2.16 -5.50
C GLU A 82 -5.04 3.07 -6.23
N ASP A 83 -5.88 2.46 -7.08
CA ASP A 83 -6.61 3.16 -8.15
C ASP A 83 -7.83 3.73 -7.45
N THR A 84 -7.51 4.59 -6.49
CA THR A 84 -8.37 5.16 -5.50
C THR A 84 -9.02 6.31 -6.22
N PHE A 85 -10.34 6.25 -6.26
CA PHE A 85 -11.12 7.31 -6.84
C PHE A 85 -11.09 8.51 -5.90
N GLU A 86 -10.11 9.40 -6.06
CA GLU A 86 -10.01 10.62 -5.26
C GLU A 86 -11.09 11.64 -5.65
N SER A 87 -11.30 11.82 -6.96
CA SER A 87 -12.31 12.74 -7.49
C SER A 87 -12.69 12.41 -8.93
N CYS A 88 -13.85 12.93 -9.34
CA CYS A 88 -14.33 12.81 -10.71
C CYS A 88 -13.56 13.73 -11.66
N ASP A 89 -13.04 13.23 -12.77
CA ASP A 89 -12.33 14.05 -13.76
C ASP A 89 -13.22 15.11 -14.43
N ILE A 90 -14.52 14.82 -14.54
CA ILE A 90 -15.49 15.66 -15.24
C ILE A 90 -16.02 16.77 -14.33
N CYS A 91 -16.59 16.41 -13.18
CA CYS A 91 -17.27 17.35 -12.29
C CYS A 91 -16.45 17.73 -11.05
N LYS A 92 -15.25 17.16 -10.91
CA LYS A 92 -14.31 17.40 -9.79
C LYS A 92 -14.87 17.06 -8.41
N THR A 93 -15.97 16.32 -8.33
CA THR A 93 -16.56 15.87 -7.06
C THR A 93 -15.77 14.68 -6.49
N ALA A 94 -15.36 14.79 -5.24
CA ALA A 94 -14.81 13.68 -4.46
C ALA A 94 -15.94 12.80 -3.90
N THR A 95 -15.88 11.49 -4.14
CA THR A 95 -16.85 10.52 -3.60
C THR A 95 -16.14 9.23 -3.18
N ASP A 96 -16.73 8.46 -2.26
CA ASP A 96 -16.13 7.20 -1.78
C ASP A 96 -16.28 6.03 -2.80
N GLU A 97 -16.96 6.27 -3.93
CA GLU A 97 -17.12 5.32 -5.03
C GLU A 97 -16.86 5.99 -6.39
N GLY A 98 -16.15 5.28 -7.28
CA GLY A 98 -15.87 5.76 -8.63
C GLY A 98 -15.89 4.68 -9.69
N TYR A 99 -15.75 5.09 -10.94
CA TYR A 99 -15.68 4.21 -12.11
C TYR A 99 -14.55 4.67 -13.02
N SER A 100 -13.82 3.71 -13.61
CA SER A 100 -12.79 3.97 -14.62
C SER A 100 -13.27 3.49 -15.98
N CYS A 101 -13.23 4.36 -16.99
CA CYS A 101 -13.63 4.06 -18.37
C CYS A 101 -12.39 3.70 -19.19
N LYS A 102 -12.34 2.48 -19.75
CA LYS A 102 -11.15 1.97 -20.45
C LYS A 102 -10.85 2.69 -21.77
N GLU A 103 -11.87 3.17 -22.46
CA GLU A 103 -11.74 3.85 -23.75
C GLU A 103 -11.48 5.36 -23.61
N CYS A 104 -11.81 5.95 -22.47
CA CYS A 104 -11.62 7.38 -22.22
C CYS A 104 -10.45 7.68 -21.28
N GLU A 105 -9.96 6.65 -20.58
CA GLU A 105 -8.93 6.77 -19.53
C GLU A 105 -9.29 7.77 -18.43
N HIS A 106 -10.59 8.08 -18.27
CA HIS A 106 -11.13 8.97 -17.25
C HIS A 106 -11.75 8.21 -16.08
N LYS A 107 -11.55 8.76 -14.89
CA LYS A 107 -12.20 8.37 -13.64
C LYS A 107 -13.43 9.25 -13.41
N ILE A 108 -14.60 8.63 -13.30
CA ILE A 108 -15.90 9.32 -13.20
C ILE A 108 -16.68 8.87 -11.97
N CYS A 109 -17.37 9.81 -11.32
CA CYS A 109 -18.26 9.48 -10.19
C CYS A 109 -19.53 8.78 -10.71
N LYS A 110 -20.33 8.23 -9.79
CA LYS A 110 -21.61 7.58 -10.10
C LYS A 110 -22.53 8.42 -10.99
N ASN A 111 -22.67 9.72 -10.72
CA ASN A 111 -23.55 10.60 -11.50
C ASN A 111 -23.03 10.82 -12.92
N CYS A 112 -21.73 11.05 -13.06
CA CYS A 112 -21.10 11.17 -14.37
C CYS A 112 -21.18 9.85 -15.15
N ASN A 113 -21.09 8.70 -14.48
CA ASN A 113 -21.28 7.40 -15.12
C ASN A 113 -22.70 7.22 -15.70
N ILE A 114 -23.75 7.72 -15.02
CA ILE A 114 -25.12 7.68 -15.54
C ILE A 114 -25.21 8.45 -16.86
N VAL A 115 -24.64 9.68 -16.89
CA VAL A 115 -24.61 10.49 -18.11
C VAL A 115 -23.76 9.81 -19.19
N HIS A 116 -22.58 9.32 -18.82
CA HIS A 116 -21.65 8.62 -19.70
C HIS A 116 -22.28 7.39 -20.36
N ALA A 117 -23.07 6.60 -19.64
CA ALA A 117 -23.78 5.45 -20.19
C ALA A 117 -24.99 5.85 -21.07
N SER A 118 -25.49 7.08 -20.94
CA SER A 118 -26.65 7.57 -21.69
C SER A 118 -26.30 8.27 -23.02
N MET A 119 -25.06 8.76 -23.16
CA MET A 119 -24.61 9.49 -24.34
C MET A 119 -24.30 8.54 -25.51
N LYS A 120 -24.72 8.89 -26.73
CA LYS A 120 -24.49 8.06 -27.93
C LYS A 120 -23.01 7.73 -28.17
N ALA A 121 -22.11 8.66 -27.84
CA ALA A 121 -20.68 8.51 -28.04
C ALA A 121 -20.01 7.52 -27.07
N THR A 122 -20.57 7.34 -25.87
CA THR A 122 -19.89 6.63 -24.76
C THR A 122 -20.73 5.49 -24.19
N LYS A 123 -21.97 5.29 -24.68
CA LYS A 123 -22.91 4.25 -24.23
C LYS A 123 -22.36 2.82 -24.28
N TYR A 124 -21.40 2.55 -25.16
CA TYR A 124 -20.79 1.22 -25.32
C TYR A 124 -19.39 1.10 -24.72
N HIS A 125 -18.92 2.12 -23.99
CA HIS A 125 -17.63 2.07 -23.33
C HIS A 125 -17.65 1.10 -22.15
N LYS A 126 -16.50 0.48 -21.88
CA LYS A 126 -16.32 -0.44 -20.77
C LYS A 126 -15.90 0.35 -19.54
N VAL A 127 -16.80 0.38 -18.56
CA VAL A 127 -16.59 1.01 -17.26
C VAL A 127 -16.42 -0.06 -16.19
N ALA A 128 -15.35 0.06 -15.40
CA ALA A 128 -15.07 -0.79 -14.24
C ALA A 128 -15.23 0.01 -12.95
N LYS A 129 -15.83 -0.59 -11.92
CA LYS A 129 -15.91 0.03 -10.59
C LYS A 129 -14.49 0.12 -9.99
N ILE A 130 -14.14 1.29 -9.51
CA ILE A 130 -12.93 1.53 -8.73
C ILE A 130 -13.33 1.93 -7.31
N ASN A 131 -12.56 1.45 -6.33
CA ASN A 131 -12.82 1.81 -4.94
C ASN A 131 -12.40 3.28 -4.74
N GLY A 132 -13.16 4.07 -3.99
CA GLY A 132 -12.67 5.34 -3.48
C GLY A 132 -11.40 5.15 -2.66
N PRO A 133 -10.74 6.25 -2.21
CA PRO A 133 -9.78 6.12 -1.13
C PRO A 133 -10.46 5.25 -0.09
N ARG A 134 -9.81 4.13 0.27
CA ARG A 134 -10.12 3.53 1.55
C ARG A 134 -9.84 4.68 2.49
N ARG A 135 -10.88 5.38 2.97
CA ARG A 135 -10.76 6.04 4.27
C ARG A 135 -10.23 4.89 5.09
N ALA A 136 -8.94 4.94 5.45
CA ALA A 136 -8.40 4.05 6.46
C ALA A 136 -9.51 4.02 7.48
N PHE A 137 -10.14 2.85 7.68
CA PHE A 137 -11.25 2.73 8.61
C PHE A 137 -10.76 3.54 9.80
N LYS A 138 -11.38 4.70 10.05
CA LYS A 138 -11.12 5.40 11.29
C LYS A 138 -11.73 4.39 12.21
N LEU A 139 -10.91 3.46 12.74
CA LEU A 139 -11.30 2.57 13.80
C LEU A 139 -11.96 3.56 14.73
N GLN A 140 -13.28 3.45 14.89
CA GLN A 140 -14.00 4.39 15.70
C GLN A 140 -13.33 4.22 17.06
N ARG A 141 -12.46 5.16 17.44
CA ARG A 141 -11.61 4.95 18.60
C ARG A 141 -12.43 5.12 19.86
N THR A 142 -13.59 5.75 19.75
CA THR A 142 -14.52 6.06 20.82
C THR A 142 -15.73 5.14 20.83
N CYS A 143 -16.21 4.84 22.03
CA CYS A 143 -17.45 4.10 22.24
C CYS A 143 -18.66 4.90 21.74
N LYS A 144 -19.73 4.20 21.37
CA LYS A 144 -20.98 4.81 20.88
C LYS A 144 -21.89 5.24 22.02
N ASP A 145 -21.83 4.52 23.14
CA ASP A 145 -22.65 4.75 24.32
C ASP A 145 -21.93 5.59 25.37
N HIS A 146 -20.59 5.61 25.31
CA HIS A 146 -19.72 6.33 26.24
C HIS A 146 -18.74 7.21 25.45
N ASP A 147 -18.52 8.45 25.90
CA ASP A 147 -17.60 9.41 25.25
C ASP A 147 -16.13 9.13 25.64
N GLU A 148 -15.70 7.87 25.49
CA GLU A 148 -14.37 7.39 25.84
C GLU A 148 -13.76 6.52 24.73
N ASP A 149 -12.43 6.48 24.67
CA ASP A 149 -11.71 5.59 23.76
C ASP A 149 -11.84 4.10 24.16
N PHE A 150 -11.96 3.21 23.17
CA PHE A 150 -11.82 1.76 23.34
C PHE A 150 -10.43 1.42 23.88
N ARG A 151 -10.41 0.65 24.97
CA ARG A 151 -9.18 0.22 25.65
C ARG A 151 -8.94 -1.27 25.57
N PHE A 152 -9.98 -2.05 25.30
CA PHE A 152 -9.94 -3.50 25.27
C PHE A 152 -10.59 -4.03 23.99
N TYR A 153 -10.28 -5.26 23.63
CA TYR A 153 -10.96 -6.02 22.58
C TYR A 153 -11.66 -7.23 23.19
N CYS A 154 -12.98 -7.32 23.04
CA CYS A 154 -13.77 -8.46 23.50
C CYS A 154 -13.73 -9.59 22.46
N ARG A 155 -13.13 -10.73 22.80
CA ARG A 155 -13.08 -11.90 21.91
C ARG A 155 -14.43 -12.61 21.76
N THR A 156 -15.30 -12.49 22.74
CA THR A 156 -16.63 -13.12 22.71
C THR A 156 -17.56 -12.41 21.72
N CYS A 157 -17.48 -11.07 21.65
CA CYS A 157 -18.38 -10.24 20.86
C CYS A 157 -17.72 -9.68 19.58
N CYS A 158 -16.41 -9.88 19.42
CA CYS A 158 -15.61 -9.42 18.29
C CYS A 158 -15.65 -7.89 18.08
N GLU A 159 -15.60 -7.11 19.16
CA GLU A 159 -15.71 -5.65 19.13
C GLU A 159 -14.75 -4.93 20.09
N GLY A 160 -14.51 -3.65 19.84
CA GLY A 160 -13.74 -2.77 20.73
C GLY A 160 -14.60 -2.33 21.93
N VAL A 161 -14.01 -2.34 23.12
CA VAL A 161 -14.70 -2.13 24.40
C VAL A 161 -13.98 -1.02 25.19
N CYS A 162 -14.72 0.00 25.64
CA CYS A 162 -14.22 1.02 26.57
C CYS A 162 -14.25 0.50 28.01
N VAL A 163 -13.74 1.26 28.98
CA VAL A 163 -13.71 0.82 30.38
C VAL A 163 -15.13 0.58 30.92
N ASP A 164 -16.05 1.48 30.61
CA ASP A 164 -17.44 1.40 31.09
C ASP A 164 -18.19 0.21 30.46
N CYS A 165 -18.09 0.01 29.14
CA CYS A 165 -18.67 -1.16 28.49
C CYS A 165 -18.15 -2.48 29.07
N LYS A 166 -16.87 -2.52 29.49
CA LYS A 166 -16.30 -3.70 30.13
C LYS A 166 -17.03 -4.04 31.43
N MET A 167 -17.40 -3.04 32.22
CA MET A 167 -18.09 -3.25 33.50
C MET A 167 -19.60 -3.47 33.32
N ASP A 168 -20.23 -2.77 32.38
CA ASP A 168 -21.70 -2.77 32.27
C ASP A 168 -22.25 -3.95 31.45
N TYR A 169 -21.53 -4.40 30.42
CA TYR A 169 -22.04 -5.38 29.45
C TYR A 169 -21.08 -6.54 29.16
N HIS A 170 -19.81 -6.43 29.53
CA HIS A 170 -18.76 -7.41 29.20
C HIS A 170 -17.98 -7.90 30.43
N GLU A 171 -18.58 -7.87 31.64
CA GLU A 171 -17.90 -8.24 32.89
C GLU A 171 -17.35 -9.68 32.84
N ASP A 172 -18.14 -10.60 32.28
CA ASP A 172 -17.81 -12.02 32.13
C ASP A 172 -17.22 -12.41 30.77
N HIS A 173 -16.93 -11.43 29.90
CA HIS A 173 -16.36 -11.69 28.57
C HIS A 173 -14.84 -11.58 28.57
N SER A 174 -14.19 -12.40 27.73
CA SER A 174 -12.73 -12.35 27.56
C SER A 174 -12.34 -11.07 26.80
N CYS A 175 -11.95 -10.03 27.54
CA CYS A 175 -11.53 -8.73 27.02
C CYS A 175 -10.05 -8.45 27.36
N GLU A 176 -9.22 -8.19 26.35
CA GLU A 176 -7.77 -7.91 26.48
C GLU A 176 -7.32 -6.64 25.75
#